data_AF-A0AAW4PLF2-F1
#
_entry.id   AF-A0AAW4PLF2-F1
#
_cell.length_a   1.000
_cell.length_b   1.000
_cell.length_c   1.000
_cell.angle_alpha   90.00
_cell.angle_beta   90.00
_cell.angle_gamma   90.00
#
_symmetry.space_group_name_H-M   'P 1'
#
loop_
_entity.id
_entity.type
_entity.pdbx_description
1 polymer ?
#
loop_
_entity_poly.entity_id
_entity_poly.type
_entity_poly.pdbx_seq_one_letter_code
_entity_poly.pdbx_strand_id
1 'polypeptide(L)'
;MIEPIRILFVGNDSDVMQSIATRLEQEEIQFRVTRAPSGSAGVDRLEDDSLDCVISAYDLPDQTGIEFLDTVRAARPALPFVLCTTNGSEEIASDAISAGVSEYLQVTDSTDLYAQLINRIPSLVSQTYVHPRDDQEIDHHQYRDELIEITAPPENSPEERISQLLELGCQRLDLANGHVVKIEESRERHEVVAVAGADIVQEGVTALSNTYCRKTIQQDEMLEVYNAPAQGWEGDPAYEAFELGCYLGAKLRVDE
;
A
#
# COMPACT_ATOMS: atom_id res chain seq x y z
N MET A 1 8.25 -3.72 -14.36
CA MET A 1 9.42 -3.53 -13.47
C MET A 1 8.96 -2.65 -12.34
N ILE A 2 9.19 -3.05 -11.08
CA ILE A 2 8.94 -2.20 -9.92
C ILE A 2 10.09 -1.19 -9.88
N GLU A 3 9.79 0.11 -9.83
CA GLU A 3 10.84 1.11 -9.61
C GLU A 3 11.31 1.06 -8.15
N PRO A 4 12.63 1.15 -7.90
CA PRO A 4 13.14 1.17 -6.54
C PRO A 4 12.74 2.47 -5.83
N ILE A 5 12.41 2.37 -4.55
CA ILE A 5 12.05 3.50 -3.71
C ILE A 5 13.28 4.40 -3.52
N ARG A 6 13.19 5.66 -3.92
CA ARG A 6 14.26 6.66 -3.85
C ARG A 6 14.26 7.30 -2.46
N ILE A 7 15.29 7.00 -1.68
CA ILE A 7 15.42 7.42 -0.29
C ILE A 7 16.49 8.51 -0.17
N LEU A 8 16.16 9.63 0.47
CA LEU A 8 17.16 10.55 0.99
C LEU A 8 17.51 10.15 2.42
N PHE A 9 18.75 9.68 2.62
CA PHE A 9 19.27 9.33 3.94
C PHE A 9 20.13 10.49 4.47
N VAL A 10 19.65 11.16 5.50
CA VAL A 10 20.31 12.29 6.15
C VAL A 10 20.83 11.83 7.50
N GLY A 11 22.15 11.80 7.66
CA GLY A 11 22.74 11.24 8.88
C GLY A 11 24.09 11.85 9.17
N ASN A 12 24.52 11.67 10.42
CA ASN A 12 25.86 12.01 10.86
C ASN A 12 26.83 10.84 10.58
N ASP A 13 28.10 11.00 10.95
CA ASP A 13 29.13 9.97 10.82
C ASP A 13 29.07 8.89 11.91
N SER A 14 27.92 8.68 12.57
CA SER A 14 27.80 7.59 13.55
C SER A 14 27.84 6.22 12.86
N ASP A 15 28.59 5.29 13.46
CA ASP A 15 28.76 3.92 12.95
C ASP A 15 27.42 3.22 12.67
N VAL A 16 26.42 3.50 13.52
CA VAL A 16 25.08 2.91 13.42
C VAL A 16 24.35 3.45 12.18
N MET A 17 24.33 4.76 11.96
CA MET A 17 23.68 5.36 10.79
C MET A 17 24.40 4.98 9.49
N GLN A 18 25.73 4.94 9.50
CA GLN A 18 26.54 4.48 8.37
C GLN A 18 26.24 3.01 8.03
N SER A 19 26.10 2.14 9.04
CA SER A 19 25.77 0.73 8.84
C SER A 19 24.37 0.54 8.25
N ILE A 20 23.39 1.31 8.70
CA ILE A 20 22.01 1.25 8.18
C ILE A 20 21.96 1.70 6.73
N ALA A 21 22.55 2.85 6.41
CA ALA A 21 22.60 3.36 5.04
C ALA A 21 23.27 2.35 4.09
N THR A 22 24.36 1.71 4.54
CA THR A 22 25.08 0.70 3.76
C THR A 22 24.22 -0.53 3.50
N ARG A 23 23.42 -0.98 4.48
CA ARG A 23 22.52 -2.12 4.30
C ARG A 23 21.36 -1.78 3.37
N LEU A 24 20.79 -0.58 3.47
CA LEU A 24 19.73 -0.14 2.55
C LEU A 24 20.26 -0.02 1.10
N GLU A 25 21.49 0.43 0.92
CA GLU A 25 22.15 0.48 -0.39
C GLU A 25 22.39 -0.89 -1.01
N GLN A 26 22.58 -1.94 -0.19
CA GLN A 26 22.77 -3.31 -0.68
C GLN A 26 21.49 -3.92 -1.27
N GLU A 27 20.32 -3.37 -0.95
CA GLU A 27 19.02 -3.80 -1.48
C GLU A 27 18.66 -3.03 -2.76
N GLU A 28 19.56 -3.00 -3.76
CA GLU A 28 19.44 -2.18 -4.98
C GLU A 28 18.18 -2.46 -5.81
N ILE A 29 17.54 -3.62 -5.61
CA ILE A 29 16.27 -3.98 -6.26
C ILE A 29 15.10 -3.20 -5.66
N GLN A 30 15.14 -2.90 -4.36
CA GLN A 30 14.04 -2.29 -3.62
C GLN A 30 14.27 -0.81 -3.32
N PHE A 31 15.53 -0.40 -3.09
CA PHE A 31 15.86 0.95 -2.66
C PHE A 31 16.95 1.58 -3.51
N ARG A 32 16.81 2.88 -3.76
CA ARG A 32 17.86 3.74 -4.30
C ARG A 32 18.17 4.83 -3.28
N VAL A 33 19.27 4.67 -2.55
CA VAL A 33 19.62 5.56 -1.44
C VAL A 33 20.55 6.67 -1.90
N THR A 34 20.22 7.91 -1.53
CA THR A 34 21.05 9.09 -1.70
C THR A 34 21.43 9.63 -0.32
N ARG A 35 22.72 9.73 -0.02
CA ARG A 35 23.20 10.20 1.29
C ARG A 35 23.41 11.71 1.34
N ALA A 36 23.10 12.30 2.49
CA ALA A 36 23.45 13.66 2.87
C ALA A 36 24.05 13.69 4.29
N PRO A 37 25.21 14.34 4.51
CA PRO A 37 25.91 14.32 5.81
C PRO A 37 25.36 15.31 6.84
N SER A 38 24.42 16.19 6.45
CA SER A 38 23.89 17.25 7.30
C SER A 38 22.48 17.64 6.85
N GLY A 39 21.76 18.35 7.71
CA GLY A 39 20.43 18.85 7.39
C GLY A 39 20.47 19.81 6.19
N SER A 40 21.42 20.74 6.17
CA SER A 40 21.69 21.64 5.03
C SER A 40 21.92 20.89 3.73
N ALA A 41 22.78 19.87 3.72
CA ALA A 41 23.02 19.05 2.53
C ALA A 41 21.80 18.20 2.13
N GLY A 42 20.95 17.85 3.11
CA GLY A 42 19.65 17.24 2.87
C GLY A 42 18.72 18.18 2.12
N VAL A 43 18.65 19.45 2.52
CA VAL A 43 17.82 20.49 1.88
C VAL A 43 18.22 20.68 0.42
N ASP A 44 19.52 20.77 0.13
CA ASP A 44 20.03 20.89 -1.26
C ASP A 44 19.59 19.71 -2.15
N ARG A 45 19.27 18.56 -1.56
CA ARG A 45 18.83 17.35 -2.27
C ARG A 45 17.32 17.22 -2.36
N LEU A 46 16.55 18.03 -1.61
CA LEU A 46 15.08 18.03 -1.69
C LEU A 46 14.56 18.61 -3.00
N GLU A 47 15.39 19.32 -3.78
CA GLU A 47 15.04 19.80 -5.12
C GLU A 47 14.75 18.65 -6.11
N ASP A 48 15.17 17.42 -5.79
CA ASP A 48 14.80 16.24 -6.56
C ASP A 48 13.38 15.78 -6.20
N ASP A 49 12.43 16.10 -7.08
CA ASP A 49 11.02 15.70 -6.95
C ASP A 49 10.80 14.18 -6.97
N SER A 50 11.81 13.39 -7.38
CA SER A 50 11.70 11.93 -7.44
C SER A 50 11.88 11.23 -6.09
N LEU A 51 12.23 11.95 -5.02
CA LEU A 51 12.34 11.33 -3.69
C LEU A 51 10.99 10.82 -3.18
N ASP A 52 11.05 9.62 -2.59
CA ASP A 52 9.89 8.87 -2.09
C ASP A 52 9.81 8.86 -0.57
N CYS A 53 10.96 9.01 0.09
CA CYS A 53 11.07 8.97 1.54
C CYS A 53 12.34 9.67 2.00
N VAL A 54 12.28 10.29 3.18
CA VAL A 54 13.43 10.81 3.91
C VAL A 54 13.63 9.99 5.17
N ILE A 55 14.86 9.56 5.41
CA ILE A 55 15.29 8.96 6.68
C ILE A 55 16.31 9.92 7.27
N SER A 56 16.04 10.47 8.45
CA SER A 56 16.92 11.44 9.10
C SER A 56 17.35 10.97 10.48
N ALA A 57 18.62 11.15 10.83
CA ALA A 57 19.03 11.17 12.24
C ALA A 57 18.39 12.37 12.96
N TYR A 58 18.15 12.24 14.26
CA TYR A 58 17.77 13.36 15.12
C TYR A 58 18.93 14.31 15.36
N ASP A 59 20.10 13.78 15.70
CA ASP A 59 21.31 14.58 15.93
C ASP A 59 22.07 14.77 14.60
N LEU A 60 21.76 15.84 13.88
CA LEU A 60 22.53 16.26 12.71
C LEU A 60 23.64 17.25 13.12
N PRO A 61 24.73 17.39 12.34
CA PRO A 61 25.85 18.26 12.71
C PRO A 61 25.51 19.75 12.81
N ASP A 62 24.49 20.20 12.09
CA ASP A 62 24.14 21.61 11.89
C ASP A 62 22.79 22.02 12.46
N GLN A 63 21.88 21.07 12.67
CA GLN A 63 20.53 21.29 13.20
C GLN A 63 19.96 19.99 13.79
N THR A 64 18.79 20.05 14.39
CA THR A 64 18.04 18.86 14.79
C THR A 64 17.28 18.26 13.61
N GLY A 65 16.98 16.97 13.67
CA GLY A 65 16.13 16.30 12.67
C GLY A 65 14.71 16.86 12.61
N ILE A 66 14.23 17.50 13.70
CA ILE A 66 12.93 18.18 13.74
C ILE A 66 13.00 19.52 12.97
N GLU A 67 14.04 20.32 13.17
CA GLU A 67 14.25 21.55 12.38
C GLU A 67 14.42 21.24 10.89
N PHE A 68 15.08 20.12 10.57
CA PHE A 68 15.14 19.62 9.20
C PHE A 68 13.76 19.21 8.66
N LEU A 69 12.97 18.48 9.46
CA LEU A 69 11.60 18.10 9.12
C LEU A 69 10.73 19.32 8.79
N ASP A 70 10.81 20.41 9.56
CA ASP A 70 10.06 21.63 9.28
C ASP A 70 10.37 22.17 7.88
N THR A 71 11.64 22.13 7.48
CA THR A 71 12.08 22.53 6.14
C THR A 71 11.56 21.57 5.07
N VAL A 72 11.62 20.25 5.32
CA VAL A 72 11.06 19.23 4.41
C VAL A 72 9.56 19.42 4.25
N ARG A 73 8.81 19.66 5.31
CA ARG A 73 7.35 19.84 5.28
C ARG A 73 6.96 21.11 4.55
N ALA A 74 7.73 22.18 4.67
CA ALA A 74 7.51 23.41 3.91
C ALA A 74 7.66 23.21 2.39
N ALA A 75 8.63 22.37 1.97
CA ALA A 75 8.86 22.08 0.56
C ALA A 75 7.95 20.97 0.01
N ARG A 76 7.83 19.87 0.76
CA ARG A 76 7.15 18.62 0.38
C ARG A 76 6.30 18.09 1.55
N PRO A 77 5.09 18.65 1.77
CA PRO A 77 4.24 18.33 2.94
C PRO A 77 3.91 16.85 3.14
N ALA A 78 3.76 16.11 2.03
CA ALA A 78 3.33 14.70 2.06
C ALA A 78 4.48 13.68 2.07
N LEU A 79 5.73 14.11 1.86
CA LEU A 79 6.87 13.20 1.73
C LEU A 79 7.12 12.44 3.04
N PRO A 80 7.11 11.09 3.07
CA PRO A 80 7.39 10.32 4.26
C PRO A 80 8.70 10.75 4.91
N PHE A 81 8.65 10.94 6.22
CA PHE A 81 9.82 11.32 7.00
C PHE A 81 9.95 10.40 8.21
N VAL A 82 11.01 9.59 8.20
CA VAL A 82 11.37 8.69 9.30
C VAL A 82 12.48 9.34 10.11
N LEU A 83 12.22 9.58 11.38
CA LEU A 83 13.20 10.15 12.31
C LEU A 83 13.83 9.03 13.14
N CYS A 84 15.15 8.90 13.09
CA CYS A 84 15.92 7.92 13.84
C CYS A 84 16.77 8.59 14.93
N THR A 85 16.80 8.04 16.15
CA THR A 85 17.67 8.56 17.22
C THR A 85 18.35 7.45 18.01
N THR A 86 19.64 7.61 18.30
CA THR A 86 20.38 6.67 19.18
C THR A 86 20.17 6.99 20.66
N ASN A 87 19.68 8.19 20.99
CA ASN A 87 19.46 8.67 22.37
C ASN A 87 18.01 9.17 22.52
N GLY A 88 17.05 8.24 22.48
CA GLY A 88 15.65 8.58 22.68
C GLY A 88 15.34 9.00 24.12
N SER A 89 14.61 10.09 24.27
CA SER A 89 13.90 10.46 25.50
C SER A 89 12.40 10.56 25.21
N GLU A 90 11.58 10.49 26.26
CA GLU A 90 10.12 10.69 26.13
C GLU A 90 9.78 12.08 25.56
N GLU A 91 10.58 13.09 25.91
CA GLU A 91 10.48 14.45 25.39
C GLU A 91 10.74 14.49 23.88
N ILE A 92 11.85 13.89 23.41
CA ILE A 92 12.19 13.82 21.98
C ILE A 92 11.12 13.07 21.18
N ALA A 93 10.58 11.97 21.74
CA ALA A 93 9.51 11.22 21.09
C ALA A 93 8.23 12.05 20.98
N SER A 94 7.86 12.78 22.05
CA SER A 94 6.69 13.67 22.05
C SER A 94 6.86 14.80 21.03
N ASP A 95 8.03 15.41 20.96
CA ASP A 95 8.32 16.49 20.01
C ASP A 95 8.29 15.98 18.56
N ALA A 96 8.86 14.80 18.29
CA ALA A 96 8.83 14.17 16.98
C ALA A 96 7.40 13.89 16.50
N ILE A 97 6.57 13.31 17.36
CA ILE A 97 5.16 13.03 17.05
C ILE A 97 4.41 14.35 16.81
N SER A 98 4.63 15.36 17.66
CA SER A 98 3.97 16.66 17.53
C SER A 98 4.39 17.41 16.26
N ALA A 99 5.63 17.21 15.80
CA ALA A 99 6.15 17.77 14.55
C ALA A 99 5.64 17.04 13.29
N GLY A 100 4.94 15.91 13.44
CA GLY A 100 4.35 15.18 12.32
C GLY A 100 5.35 14.33 11.52
N VAL A 101 6.29 13.69 12.22
CA VAL A 101 7.07 12.59 11.60
C VAL A 101 6.12 11.48 11.13
N SER A 102 6.46 10.85 10.01
CA SER A 102 5.71 9.68 9.54
C SER A 102 6.01 8.43 10.38
N GLU A 103 7.22 8.38 10.95
CA GLU A 103 7.64 7.33 11.88
C GLU A 103 8.78 7.83 12.77
N TYR A 104 8.80 7.40 14.03
CA TYR A 104 9.88 7.66 14.98
C TYR A 104 10.50 6.34 15.43
N LEU A 105 11.81 6.19 15.22
CA LEU A 105 12.53 4.95 15.54
C LEU A 105 13.69 5.24 16.48
N GLN A 106 13.64 4.64 17.67
CA GLN A 106 14.78 4.62 18.59
C GLN A 106 15.74 3.51 18.19
N VAL A 107 17.00 3.87 17.99
CA VAL A 107 18.06 2.98 17.56
C VAL A 107 18.75 2.37 18.78
N THR A 108 18.46 1.10 19.05
CA THR A 108 19.15 0.30 20.07
C THR A 108 20.22 -0.60 19.47
N ASP A 109 19.99 -1.12 18.26
CA ASP A 109 20.94 -1.88 17.43
C ASP A 109 20.66 -1.61 15.94
N SER A 110 21.72 -1.58 15.12
CA SER A 110 21.63 -1.37 13.67
C SER A 110 20.81 -2.44 12.92
N THR A 111 20.77 -3.67 13.44
CA THR A 111 20.07 -4.81 12.84
C THR A 111 18.57 -4.73 13.04
N ASP A 112 18.15 -4.40 14.26
CA ASP A 112 16.74 -4.23 14.59
C ASP A 112 16.14 -3.03 13.85
N LEU A 113 16.91 -1.95 13.74
CA LEU A 113 16.47 -0.77 12.99
C LEU A 113 16.38 -1.06 11.48
N TYR A 114 17.37 -1.75 10.91
CA TYR A 114 17.29 -2.16 9.52
C TYR A 114 16.04 -3.01 9.22
N ALA A 115 15.75 -3.99 10.08
CA ALA A 115 14.58 -4.86 9.94
C ALA A 115 13.26 -4.08 10.05
N GLN A 116 13.20 -3.06 10.90
CA GLN A 116 12.04 -2.18 10.98
C GLN A 116 11.90 -1.32 9.73
N LEU A 117 12.99 -0.71 9.25
CA LEU A 117 13.00 0.15 8.08
C LEU A 117 12.58 -0.59 6.80
N ILE A 118 13.12 -1.79 6.54
CA ILE A 118 12.81 -2.53 5.31
C ILE A 118 11.32 -2.92 5.20
N ASN A 119 10.67 -3.19 6.34
CA ASN A 119 9.24 -3.48 6.39
C ASN A 119 8.39 -2.22 6.35
N ARG A 120 8.87 -1.12 6.95
CA ARG A 120 8.06 0.08 7.16
C ARG A 120 8.10 1.05 5.99
N ILE A 121 9.25 1.23 5.34
CA ILE A 121 9.42 2.19 4.24
C ILE A 121 8.43 1.91 3.09
N PRO A 122 8.26 0.67 2.57
CA PRO A 122 7.29 0.42 1.51
C PRO A 122 5.87 0.78 1.91
N SER A 123 5.49 0.52 3.18
CA SER A 123 4.17 0.86 3.71
C SER A 123 3.98 2.39 3.78
N LEU A 124 4.94 3.13 4.33
CA LEU A 124 4.88 4.60 4.40
C LEU A 124 4.82 5.24 3.02
N VAL A 125 5.64 4.75 2.09
CA VAL A 125 5.67 5.20 0.71
C VAL A 125 4.34 4.91 0.04
N SER A 126 3.82 3.68 0.13
CA SER A 126 2.50 3.34 -0.43
C SER A 126 1.37 4.21 0.13
N GLN A 127 1.45 4.64 1.40
CA GLN A 127 0.47 5.53 2.02
C GLN A 127 0.57 6.97 1.49
N THR A 128 1.77 7.47 1.18
CA THR A 128 1.94 8.79 0.55
C THR A 128 1.63 8.80 -0.95
N TYR A 129 1.92 7.70 -1.65
CA TYR A 129 1.63 7.55 -3.07
C TYR A 129 0.12 7.52 -3.40
N VAL A 130 -0.73 7.51 -2.37
CA VAL A 130 -2.19 7.60 -2.45
C VAL A 130 -2.70 9.06 -2.47
N HIS A 131 -1.87 10.08 -2.74
CA HIS A 131 -2.36 11.47 -2.90
C HIS A 131 -1.71 12.30 -4.03
N PRO A 132 -2.37 12.44 -5.19
CA PRO A 132 -2.67 13.75 -5.75
C PRO A 132 -3.74 14.44 -4.87
N ARG A 133 -3.51 15.72 -4.59
CA ARG A 133 -4.24 16.56 -3.62
C ARG A 133 -5.75 16.71 -3.92
N ASP A 134 -6.53 16.79 -2.85
CA ASP A 134 -7.91 17.32 -2.72
C ASP A 134 -9.12 16.44 -3.11
N ASP A 135 -8.97 15.37 -3.91
CA ASP A 135 -10.13 14.54 -4.27
C ASP A 135 -10.37 13.34 -3.32
N GLN A 136 -9.36 12.84 -2.59
CA GLN A 136 -9.48 11.55 -1.88
C GLN A 136 -9.87 11.57 -0.39
N GLU A 137 -9.71 12.67 0.36
CA GLU A 137 -10.39 12.78 1.66
C GLU A 137 -11.92 12.88 1.47
N ILE A 138 -12.34 13.56 0.39
CA ILE A 138 -13.72 13.51 -0.08
C ILE A 138 -14.06 12.08 -0.51
N ASP A 139 -13.23 11.41 -1.33
CA ASP A 139 -13.46 10.01 -1.77
C ASP A 139 -13.55 9.01 -0.60
N HIS A 140 -12.71 9.08 0.43
CA HIS A 140 -12.79 8.13 1.55
C HIS A 140 -14.05 8.35 2.40
N HIS A 141 -14.39 9.60 2.69
CA HIS A 141 -15.63 9.93 3.39
C HIS A 141 -16.85 9.58 2.53
N GLN A 142 -16.84 9.95 1.25
CA GLN A 142 -17.89 9.66 0.29
C GLN A 142 -18.07 8.16 0.08
N TYR A 143 -17.00 7.39 -0.13
CA TYR A 143 -17.03 5.93 -0.22
C TYR A 143 -17.66 5.31 1.03
N ARG A 144 -17.31 5.79 2.22
CA ARG A 144 -17.90 5.29 3.47
C ARG A 144 -19.38 5.66 3.58
N ASP A 145 -19.75 6.88 3.23
CA ASP A 145 -21.12 7.36 3.29
C ASP A 145 -22.00 6.60 2.28
N GLU A 146 -21.53 6.41 1.05
CA GLU A 146 -22.19 5.60 0.02
C GLU A 146 -22.30 4.12 0.45
N LEU A 147 -21.24 3.55 1.04
CA LEU A 147 -21.28 2.19 1.57
C LEU A 147 -22.34 2.04 2.68
N ILE A 148 -22.45 3.03 3.57
CA ILE A 148 -23.46 3.06 4.64
C ILE A 148 -24.87 3.19 4.03
N GLU A 149 -25.05 4.06 3.04
CA GLU A 149 -26.33 4.28 2.37
C GLU A 149 -26.83 3.02 1.65
N ILE A 150 -25.96 2.36 0.86
CA ILE A 150 -26.29 1.12 0.15
C ILE A 150 -26.62 -0.02 1.13
N THR A 151 -25.99 -0.01 2.31
CA THR A 151 -26.17 -1.08 3.30
C THR A 151 -27.30 -0.85 4.30
N ALA A 152 -27.91 0.34 4.30
CA ALA A 152 -29.01 0.69 5.20
C ALA A 152 -30.29 -0.16 4.96
N PRO A 153 -31.04 -0.53 6.03
CA PRO A 153 -32.28 -1.31 5.92
C PRO A 153 -33.43 -0.53 5.24
N PRO A 154 -34.36 -1.17 4.47
CA PRO A 154 -34.33 -1.03 3.01
C PRO A 154 -35.42 -0.15 2.37
N GLU A 155 -35.06 0.46 1.23
CA GLU A 155 -35.94 0.80 0.09
C GLU A 155 -35.65 -0.06 -1.18
N ASN A 156 -34.45 -0.64 -1.33
CA ASN A 156 -34.00 -1.43 -2.51
C ASN A 156 -33.97 -2.96 -2.28
N SER A 157 -33.96 -3.74 -3.36
CA SER A 157 -33.81 -5.21 -3.34
C SER A 157 -32.38 -5.67 -3.01
N PRO A 158 -32.18 -6.90 -2.47
CA PRO A 158 -30.84 -7.45 -2.23
C PRO A 158 -29.93 -7.47 -3.47
N GLU A 159 -30.50 -7.78 -4.63
CA GLU A 159 -29.78 -7.85 -5.91
C GLU A 159 -29.27 -6.47 -6.33
N GLU A 160 -30.10 -5.44 -6.23
CA GLU A 160 -29.71 -4.05 -6.51
C GLU A 160 -28.60 -3.58 -5.56
N ARG A 161 -28.69 -3.95 -4.27
CA ARG A 161 -27.64 -3.61 -3.29
C ARG A 161 -26.32 -4.28 -3.63
N ILE A 162 -26.33 -5.55 -4.04
CA ILE A 162 -25.12 -6.26 -4.47
C ILE A 162 -24.51 -5.56 -5.70
N SER A 163 -25.33 -5.18 -6.68
CA SER A 163 -24.87 -4.45 -7.86
C SER A 163 -24.20 -3.12 -7.49
N GLN A 164 -24.85 -2.32 -6.63
CA GLN A 164 -24.32 -1.04 -6.16
C GLN A 164 -23.01 -1.20 -5.38
N LEU A 165 -22.91 -2.22 -4.51
CA LEU A 165 -21.67 -2.52 -3.79
C LEU A 165 -20.54 -2.94 -4.74
N LEU A 166 -20.84 -3.71 -5.77
CA LEU A 166 -19.86 -4.10 -6.78
C LEU A 166 -19.38 -2.89 -7.59
N GLU A 167 -20.27 -2.01 -8.01
CA GLU A 167 -19.91 -0.77 -8.71
C GLU A 167 -19.01 0.13 -7.86
N LEU A 168 -19.40 0.36 -6.61
CA LEU A 168 -18.63 1.14 -5.64
C LEU A 168 -17.23 0.53 -5.42
N GLY A 169 -17.15 -0.80 -5.29
CA GLY A 169 -15.88 -1.52 -5.16
C GLY A 169 -14.99 -1.40 -6.41
N CYS A 170 -15.57 -1.50 -7.61
CA CYS A 170 -14.83 -1.34 -8.86
C CYS A 170 -14.23 0.05 -9.00
N GLN A 171 -15.02 1.09 -8.68
CA GLN A 171 -14.56 2.48 -8.70
C GLN A 171 -13.44 2.70 -7.69
N ARG A 172 -13.61 2.19 -6.46
CA ARG A 172 -12.63 2.38 -5.37
C ARG A 172 -11.30 1.67 -5.60
N LEU A 173 -11.33 0.51 -6.25
CA LEU A 173 -10.16 -0.35 -6.48
C LEU A 173 -9.55 -0.16 -7.88
N ASP A 174 -10.12 0.71 -8.71
CA ASP A 174 -9.75 0.88 -10.13
C ASP A 174 -9.75 -0.46 -10.89
N LEU A 175 -10.78 -1.28 -10.62
CA LEU A 175 -10.98 -2.57 -11.27
C LEU A 175 -11.99 -2.43 -12.40
N ALA A 176 -11.66 -3.06 -13.53
CA ALA A 176 -12.51 -3.00 -14.71
C ALA A 176 -13.88 -3.67 -14.50
N ASN A 177 -13.96 -4.70 -13.65
CA ASN A 177 -15.20 -5.40 -13.37
C ASN A 177 -15.22 -6.02 -11.96
N GLY A 178 -16.43 -6.27 -11.46
CA GLY A 178 -16.69 -6.94 -10.19
C GLY A 178 -17.86 -7.90 -10.37
N HIS A 179 -17.85 -9.03 -9.66
CA HIS A 179 -18.91 -10.03 -9.79
C HIS A 179 -19.04 -10.88 -8.52
N VAL A 180 -20.26 -11.37 -8.29
CA VAL A 180 -20.55 -12.37 -7.25
C VAL A 180 -20.85 -13.70 -7.89
N VAL A 181 -20.26 -14.75 -7.34
CA VAL A 181 -20.38 -16.12 -7.85
C VAL A 181 -20.98 -17.03 -6.79
N LYS A 182 -21.99 -17.79 -7.19
CA LYS A 182 -22.47 -18.94 -6.43
C LYS A 182 -21.71 -20.19 -6.86
N ILE A 183 -21.14 -20.88 -5.89
CA ILE A 183 -20.28 -22.06 -6.13
C ILE A 183 -20.91 -23.29 -5.50
N GLU A 184 -21.05 -24.36 -6.30
CA GLU A 184 -21.38 -25.71 -5.81
C GLU A 184 -20.21 -26.64 -6.14
N GLU A 185 -19.26 -26.79 -5.21
CA GLU A 185 -18.01 -27.55 -5.41
C GLU A 185 -18.28 -29.00 -5.82
N SER A 186 -19.25 -29.67 -5.19
CA SER A 186 -19.62 -31.06 -5.49
C SER A 186 -20.12 -31.29 -6.92
N ARG A 187 -20.53 -30.21 -7.61
CA ARG A 187 -21.03 -30.23 -8.98
C ARG A 187 -20.13 -29.50 -9.97
N GLU A 188 -18.93 -29.06 -9.55
CA GLU A 188 -18.02 -28.24 -10.38
C GLU A 188 -18.72 -27.00 -10.98
N ARG A 189 -19.75 -26.48 -10.30
CA ARG A 189 -20.62 -25.42 -10.83
C ARG A 189 -20.16 -24.06 -10.31
N HIS A 190 -19.88 -23.15 -11.24
CA HIS A 190 -19.57 -21.75 -11.01
C HIS A 190 -20.61 -20.90 -11.73
N GLU A 191 -21.51 -20.27 -10.98
CA GLU A 191 -22.59 -19.43 -11.52
C GLU A 191 -22.37 -17.98 -11.13
N VAL A 192 -22.16 -17.12 -12.11
CA VAL A 192 -22.10 -15.67 -11.90
C VAL A 192 -23.53 -15.18 -11.69
N VAL A 193 -23.83 -14.63 -10.51
CA VAL A 193 -25.18 -14.21 -10.08
C VAL A 193 -25.33 -12.69 -10.01
N ALA A 194 -24.24 -11.94 -10.07
CA ALA A 194 -24.23 -10.48 -10.18
C ALA A 194 -22.93 -10.02 -10.85
N VAL A 195 -23.01 -8.97 -11.66
CA VAL A 195 -21.87 -8.36 -12.37
C VAL A 195 -22.00 -6.83 -12.32
N ALA A 196 -20.87 -6.14 -12.21
CA ALA A 196 -20.74 -4.71 -12.40
C ALA A 196 -19.47 -4.38 -13.20
N GLY A 197 -19.46 -3.21 -13.85
CA GLY A 197 -18.32 -2.69 -14.61
C GLY A 197 -18.33 -3.11 -16.09
N ALA A 198 -17.13 -3.25 -16.65
CA ALA A 198 -16.91 -3.61 -18.04
C ALA A 198 -17.41 -5.04 -18.35
N ASP A 199 -17.82 -5.26 -19.60
CA ASP A 199 -18.33 -6.54 -20.13
C ASP A 199 -17.19 -7.55 -20.38
N ILE A 200 -16.43 -7.85 -19.32
CA ILE A 200 -15.34 -8.83 -19.29
C ILE A 200 -15.87 -10.18 -18.77
N VAL A 201 -16.80 -10.13 -17.82
CA VAL A 201 -17.47 -11.30 -17.24
C VAL A 201 -18.97 -11.14 -17.45
N GLN A 202 -19.63 -12.19 -17.92
CA GLN A 202 -21.07 -12.22 -18.15
C GLN A 202 -21.75 -13.15 -17.16
N GLU A 203 -23.01 -12.86 -16.86
CA GLU A 203 -23.86 -13.79 -16.12
C GLU A 203 -23.96 -15.13 -16.86
N GLY A 204 -23.82 -16.22 -16.12
CA GLY A 204 -23.80 -17.55 -16.69
C GLY A 204 -23.11 -18.59 -15.83
N VAL A 205 -23.12 -19.83 -16.34
CA VAL A 205 -22.52 -20.99 -15.67
C VAL A 205 -21.28 -21.43 -16.42
N THR A 206 -20.18 -21.59 -15.69
CA THR A 206 -18.93 -22.19 -16.17
C THR A 206 -18.44 -23.28 -15.20
N ALA A 207 -17.38 -23.99 -15.58
CA ALA A 207 -16.73 -24.97 -14.73
C ALA A 207 -15.82 -24.28 -13.71
N LEU A 208 -15.95 -24.63 -12.43
CA LEU A 208 -15.15 -24.04 -11.35
C LEU A 208 -13.64 -24.23 -11.58
N SER A 209 -13.24 -25.40 -12.09
CA SER A 209 -11.85 -25.72 -12.46
C SER A 209 -11.19 -24.72 -13.42
N ASN A 210 -11.98 -23.97 -14.21
CA ASN A 210 -11.48 -22.97 -15.15
C ASN A 210 -11.33 -21.57 -14.52
N THR A 211 -11.63 -21.36 -13.24
CA THR A 211 -11.64 -19.99 -12.66
C THR A 211 -10.72 -19.86 -11.46
N TYR A 212 -10.27 -18.64 -11.16
CA TYR A 212 -9.49 -18.35 -9.95
C TYR A 212 -10.31 -18.58 -8.66
N CYS A 213 -11.64 -18.59 -8.75
CA CYS A 213 -12.52 -18.85 -7.61
C CYS A 213 -12.24 -20.20 -6.95
N ARG A 214 -11.78 -21.21 -7.71
CA ARG A 214 -11.41 -22.53 -7.16
C ARG A 214 -10.31 -22.46 -6.11
N LYS A 215 -9.37 -21.51 -6.24
CA LYS A 215 -8.31 -21.27 -5.27
C LYS A 215 -8.75 -20.27 -4.21
N THR A 216 -9.62 -19.33 -4.58
CA THR A 216 -10.21 -18.36 -3.65
C THR A 216 -10.94 -19.04 -2.50
N ILE A 217 -11.76 -20.07 -2.80
CA ILE A 217 -12.57 -20.74 -1.77
C ILE A 217 -11.77 -21.66 -0.82
N GLN A 218 -10.51 -21.97 -1.17
CA GLN A 218 -9.61 -22.84 -0.40
C GLN A 218 -8.87 -22.11 0.73
N GLN A 219 -8.98 -20.78 0.77
CA GLN A 219 -8.36 -19.92 1.76
C GLN A 219 -9.42 -19.03 2.42
N ASP A 220 -9.15 -18.63 3.66
CA ASP A 220 -10.02 -17.70 4.39
C ASP A 220 -9.60 -16.23 4.16
N GLU A 221 -8.34 -15.99 3.76
CA GLU A 221 -7.85 -14.67 3.34
C GLU A 221 -8.17 -14.39 1.86
N MET A 222 -8.02 -13.13 1.45
CA MET A 222 -8.23 -12.74 0.06
C MET A 222 -7.19 -13.38 -0.86
N LEU A 223 -7.64 -13.84 -2.04
CA LEU A 223 -6.72 -14.18 -3.13
C LEU A 223 -6.35 -12.92 -3.89
N GLU A 224 -5.07 -12.60 -3.92
CA GLU A 224 -4.53 -11.43 -4.62
C GLU A 224 -3.59 -11.86 -5.75
N VAL A 225 -3.96 -11.50 -6.97
CA VAL A 225 -3.14 -11.64 -8.17
C VAL A 225 -3.07 -10.27 -8.82
N TYR A 226 -1.96 -9.56 -8.66
CA TYR A 226 -1.75 -8.24 -9.27
C TYR A 226 -1.15 -8.34 -10.68
N ASN A 227 -0.45 -9.45 -10.97
CA ASN A 227 0.09 -9.74 -12.30
C ASN A 227 0.30 -11.25 -12.46
N ALA A 228 -0.64 -11.92 -13.14
CA ALA A 228 -0.63 -13.36 -13.30
C ALA A 228 0.71 -13.90 -13.88
N PRO A 229 1.24 -13.41 -15.02
CA PRO A 229 2.53 -13.87 -15.52
C PRO A 229 3.69 -13.67 -14.55
N ALA A 230 3.83 -12.47 -13.97
CA ALA A 230 4.94 -12.16 -13.06
C ALA A 230 4.90 -12.97 -11.76
N GLN A 231 3.70 -13.41 -11.34
CA GLN A 231 3.49 -14.25 -10.16
C GLN A 231 3.50 -15.76 -10.49
N GLY A 232 3.78 -16.15 -11.74
CA GLY A 232 3.87 -17.56 -12.14
C GLY A 232 2.53 -18.25 -12.41
N TRP A 233 1.49 -17.48 -12.74
CA TRP A 233 0.13 -17.96 -13.05
C TRP A 233 -0.17 -18.08 -14.54
N GLU A 234 0.83 -17.92 -15.39
CA GLU A 234 0.69 -17.98 -16.86
C GLU A 234 0.15 -19.32 -17.37
N GLY A 235 0.39 -20.43 -16.66
CA GLY A 235 -0.18 -21.75 -16.97
C GLY A 235 -1.42 -22.11 -16.15
N ASP A 236 -2.03 -21.14 -15.46
CA ASP A 236 -3.25 -21.38 -14.71
C ASP A 236 -4.46 -21.45 -15.66
N PRO A 237 -5.34 -22.46 -15.56
CA PRO A 237 -6.53 -22.58 -16.41
C PRO A 237 -7.40 -21.32 -16.46
N ALA A 238 -7.44 -20.54 -15.38
CA ALA A 238 -8.19 -19.28 -15.36
C ALA A 238 -7.51 -18.17 -16.16
N TYR A 239 -6.18 -18.12 -16.15
CA TYR A 239 -5.44 -17.18 -16.98
C TYR A 239 -5.58 -17.56 -18.46
N GLU A 240 -5.45 -18.85 -18.79
CA GLU A 240 -5.56 -19.33 -20.17
C GLU A 240 -6.98 -19.14 -20.74
N ALA A 241 -8.02 -19.30 -19.92
CA ALA A 241 -9.40 -19.21 -20.37
C ALA A 241 -9.90 -17.76 -20.52
N PHE A 242 -9.41 -16.83 -19.70
CA PHE A 242 -10.00 -15.49 -19.59
C PHE A 242 -8.99 -14.34 -19.73
N GLU A 243 -7.69 -14.64 -19.83
CA GLU A 243 -6.58 -13.68 -19.92
C GLU A 243 -6.59 -12.62 -18.79
N LEU A 244 -7.15 -12.99 -17.63
CA LEU A 244 -7.27 -12.11 -16.47
C LEU A 244 -5.90 -11.91 -15.81
N GLY A 245 -5.22 -10.82 -16.18
CA GLY A 245 -3.91 -10.46 -15.65
C GLY A 245 -3.91 -10.04 -14.18
N CYS A 246 -5.06 -9.58 -13.66
CA CYS A 246 -5.27 -9.17 -12.28
C CYS A 246 -6.56 -9.79 -11.74
N TYR A 247 -6.56 -10.21 -10.47
CA TYR A 247 -7.69 -10.82 -9.78
C TYR A 247 -7.62 -10.54 -8.28
N LEU A 248 -8.75 -10.09 -7.72
CA LEU A 248 -8.99 -10.02 -6.28
C LEU A 248 -10.21 -10.87 -5.95
N GLY A 249 -10.08 -11.83 -5.05
CA GLY A 249 -11.18 -12.72 -4.68
C GLY A 249 -11.31 -12.88 -3.18
N ALA A 250 -12.54 -12.82 -2.68
CA ALA A 250 -12.88 -13.10 -1.29
C ALA A 250 -13.99 -14.14 -1.19
N LYS A 251 -13.94 -14.98 -0.15
CA LYS A 251 -14.96 -15.99 0.12
C LYS A 251 -16.10 -15.38 0.93
N LEU A 252 -17.29 -15.34 0.34
CA LEU A 252 -18.53 -14.99 1.05
C LEU A 252 -19.16 -16.26 1.63
N ARG A 253 -19.49 -16.22 2.92
CA ARG A 253 -20.27 -17.27 3.60
C ARG A 253 -21.65 -16.71 3.89
N VAL A 254 -22.68 -17.42 3.43
CA VAL A 254 -24.08 -17.10 3.69
C VAL A 254 -24.60 -18.19 4.61
N ASP A 255 -24.98 -17.82 5.84
CA ASP A 255 -25.63 -18.75 6.76
C ASP A 255 -27.03 -19.11 6.19
N GLU A 256 -27.43 -20.38 6.33
CA GLU A 256 -28.78 -20.86 5.97
C GLU A 256 -29.87 -20.30 6.89
#